data_AF-A0A6F7W3C7-F1
#
_entry.id   AF-A0A6F7W3C7-F1
#
_cell.length_a   1.000
_cell.length_b   1.000
_cell.length_c   1.000
_cell.angle_alpha   90.00
_cell.angle_beta   90.00
_cell.angle_gamma   90.00
#
_symmetry.space_group_name_H-M   'P 1'
#
loop_
_entity.id
_entity.type
_entity.pdbx_description
1 polymer ?
#
loop_
_entity_poly.entity_id
_entity_poly.type
_entity_poly.pdbx_seq_one_letter_code
_entity_poly.pdbx_strand_id
1 'polypeptide(L)'
;MYAWPASEVPALPGSGRDLSIHDTATGGRITLTPGPVARIYVCGITPYDATHMGHAATYNAFDLVQRVWLDTKRQVHYVQNVTDVDDPLLERAQRNGDDWTALAERETALFREDMTALRMLPPRHYIGAVESIPGIVPLVERLRDLGAAYELEGDIYFSVESDPSFGSVSRLDAEAMRLLSAERGGDPERPGKKHLLLRGVRPLLRVGQPARRRGHAAAVRRARRRPGAPRQEEPPRPDAVDGPPQRRPALGRPGPSAPGAAAGSLPRAVARHRVTAAPPGASVCGHKRRNR
;
A
#
# COMPACT_ATOMS: atom_id res chain seq x y z
N MET A 1 -4.13 12.11 -11.97
CA MET A 1 -2.66 12.26 -11.89
C MET A 1 -1.97 11.66 -13.13
N TYR A 2 -0.74 12.09 -13.48
CA TYR A 2 0.05 11.45 -14.55
C TYR A 2 0.89 10.29 -14.02
N ALA A 3 0.88 9.15 -14.72
CA ALA A 3 1.80 8.05 -14.47
C ALA A 3 3.20 8.34 -15.06
N TRP A 4 3.96 7.30 -15.39
CA TRP A 4 5.25 7.37 -16.09
C TRP A 4 5.13 6.85 -17.54
N PRO A 5 6.07 7.16 -18.45
CA PRO A 5 6.04 6.66 -19.81
C PRO A 5 6.16 5.13 -19.87
N ALA A 6 5.41 4.51 -20.78
CA ALA A 6 5.48 3.08 -21.00
C ALA A 6 6.75 2.69 -21.76
N SER A 7 7.40 1.61 -21.33
CA SER A 7 8.42 0.94 -22.14
C SER A 7 7.77 0.14 -23.27
N GLU A 8 8.43 0.09 -24.42
CA GLU A 8 8.01 -0.82 -25.49
C GLU A 8 8.07 -2.29 -25.02
N VAL A 9 7.01 -3.03 -25.32
CA VAL A 9 6.90 -4.46 -25.04
C VAL A 9 6.88 -5.20 -26.38
N PRO A 10 7.95 -5.93 -26.72
CA PRO A 10 7.98 -6.66 -27.99
C PRO A 10 6.93 -7.77 -28.00
N ALA A 11 6.28 -7.95 -29.13
CA ALA A 11 5.39 -9.09 -29.34
C ALA A 11 6.24 -10.36 -29.55
N LEU A 12 6.08 -11.34 -28.67
CA LEU A 12 6.69 -12.66 -28.84
C LEU A 12 5.82 -13.55 -29.76
N PRO A 13 6.44 -14.43 -30.56
CA PRO A 13 5.72 -15.40 -31.37
C PRO A 13 4.96 -16.40 -30.50
N GLY A 14 3.78 -16.82 -30.96
CA GLY A 14 2.90 -17.71 -30.21
C GLY A 14 2.04 -16.98 -29.17
N SER A 15 1.50 -17.74 -28.22
CA SER A 15 0.74 -17.24 -27.07
C SER A 15 1.36 -17.77 -25.79
N GLY A 16 1.47 -16.89 -24.79
CA GLY A 16 1.86 -17.27 -23.44
C GLY A 16 0.90 -18.28 -22.81
N ARG A 17 1.30 -18.81 -21.64
CA ARG A 17 0.46 -19.68 -20.81
C ARG A 17 -0.36 -18.85 -19.84
N ASP A 18 -1.53 -19.38 -19.46
CA ASP A 18 -2.34 -18.76 -18.40
C ASP A 18 -1.54 -18.66 -17.10
N LEU A 19 -1.75 -17.55 -16.40
CA LEU A 19 -1.00 -17.19 -15.21
C LEU A 19 -1.58 -17.92 -13.99
N SER A 20 -0.78 -18.78 -13.35
CA SER A 20 -1.11 -19.33 -12.03
C SER A 20 -0.44 -18.56 -10.91
N ILE A 21 -1.22 -18.07 -9.95
CA ILE A 21 -0.73 -17.34 -8.76
C ILE A 21 -1.17 -18.04 -7.47
N HIS A 22 -0.47 -17.77 -6.37
CA HIS A 22 -0.97 -18.11 -5.04
C HIS A 22 -2.03 -17.09 -4.62
N ASP A 23 -3.25 -17.54 -4.38
CA ASP A 23 -4.33 -16.71 -3.85
C ASP A 23 -4.38 -16.80 -2.32
N THR A 24 -4.25 -15.65 -1.65
CA THR A 24 -4.25 -15.58 -0.19
C THR A 24 -5.58 -16.02 0.41
N ALA A 25 -6.71 -15.74 -0.24
CA ALA A 25 -8.04 -16.06 0.30
C ALA A 25 -8.30 -17.57 0.32
N THR A 26 -7.95 -18.29 -0.74
CA THR A 26 -8.03 -19.76 -0.84
C THR A 26 -6.82 -20.48 -0.22
N GLY A 27 -5.70 -19.78 -0.01
CA GLY A 27 -4.48 -20.35 0.54
C GLY A 27 -3.80 -21.36 -0.39
N GLY A 28 -4.12 -21.28 -1.69
CA GLY A 28 -3.69 -22.24 -2.69
C GLY A 28 -3.37 -21.57 -4.03
N ARG A 29 -2.87 -22.36 -4.97
CA ARG A 29 -2.62 -21.87 -6.33
C ARG A 29 -3.92 -21.85 -7.12
N ILE A 30 -4.19 -20.75 -7.80
CA ILE A 30 -5.29 -20.61 -8.76
C ILE A 30 -4.72 -20.23 -10.12
N THR A 31 -5.33 -20.72 -11.19
CA THR A 31 -5.05 -20.26 -12.55
C THR A 31 -6.03 -19.15 -12.90
N LEU A 32 -5.50 -17.99 -13.27
CA LEU A 32 -6.29 -16.84 -13.66
C LEU A 32 -6.63 -16.93 -15.14
N THR A 33 -7.93 -17.01 -15.44
CA THR A 33 -8.47 -16.97 -16.80
C THR A 33 -9.33 -15.72 -17.00
N PRO A 34 -8.74 -14.52 -16.95
CA PRO A 34 -9.50 -13.31 -17.22
C PRO A 34 -10.10 -13.36 -18.64
N GLY A 35 -11.12 -12.54 -18.91
CA GLY A 35 -11.62 -12.37 -20.27
C GLY A 35 -10.60 -11.67 -21.18
N PRO A 36 -11.05 -11.10 -22.32
CA PRO A 36 -10.18 -10.33 -23.22
C PRO A 36 -9.47 -9.15 -22.54
N VAL A 37 -10.06 -8.65 -21.45
CA VAL A 37 -9.51 -7.58 -20.61
C VAL A 37 -9.21 -8.14 -19.21
N ALA A 38 -7.92 -8.25 -18.87
CA ALA A 38 -7.46 -8.54 -17.53
C ALA A 38 -7.45 -7.27 -16.67
N ARG A 39 -7.93 -7.36 -15.44
CA ARG A 39 -8.02 -6.22 -14.50
C ARG A 39 -7.17 -6.49 -13.28
N ILE A 40 -6.40 -5.49 -12.86
CA ILE A 40 -5.57 -5.58 -11.66
C ILE A 40 -5.51 -4.24 -10.94
N TYR A 41 -5.61 -4.32 -9.62
CA TYR A 41 -5.35 -3.20 -8.70
C TYR A 41 -4.17 -3.57 -7.81
N VAL A 42 -3.19 -2.68 -7.70
CA VAL A 42 -2.05 -2.82 -6.79
C VAL A 42 -1.99 -1.57 -5.93
N CYS A 43 -1.91 -1.74 -4.62
CA CYS A 43 -1.73 -0.61 -3.71
C CYS A 43 -0.41 0.09 -4.04
N GLY A 44 -0.46 1.41 -4.26
CA GLY A 44 0.74 2.21 -4.48
C GLY A 44 1.37 2.68 -3.18
N ILE A 45 2.22 3.69 -3.31
CA ILE A 45 3.04 4.22 -2.21
C ILE A 45 2.27 5.23 -1.35
N THR A 46 2.76 5.43 -0.13
CA THR A 46 2.54 6.68 0.62
C THR A 46 3.81 7.54 0.42
N PRO A 47 3.73 8.67 -0.31
CA PRO A 47 4.90 9.37 -0.84
C PRO A 47 5.55 10.31 0.21
N TYR A 48 6.03 9.74 1.32
CA TYR A 48 6.76 10.50 2.36
C TYR A 48 8.28 10.28 2.33
N ASP A 49 8.75 9.32 1.52
CA ASP A 49 10.15 8.94 1.37
C ASP A 49 10.41 8.29 0.00
N ALA A 50 11.69 8.14 -0.33
CA ALA A 50 12.15 7.60 -1.60
C ALA A 50 11.82 6.11 -1.78
N THR A 51 11.77 5.66 -3.04
CA THR A 51 11.53 4.26 -3.39
C THR A 51 12.67 3.37 -2.89
N HIS A 52 12.40 2.50 -1.92
CA HIS A 52 13.36 1.49 -1.49
C HIS A 52 13.16 0.15 -2.23
N MET A 53 14.13 -0.77 -2.12
CA MET A 53 14.11 -2.07 -2.81
C MET A 53 12.87 -2.92 -2.54
N GLY A 54 12.23 -2.79 -1.37
CA GLY A 54 10.96 -3.47 -1.08
C GLY A 54 9.79 -3.04 -2.00
N HIS A 55 9.72 -1.75 -2.34
CA HIS A 55 8.74 -1.22 -3.30
C HIS A 55 9.06 -1.73 -4.71
N ALA A 56 10.32 -1.61 -5.13
CA ALA A 56 10.77 -2.09 -6.44
C ALA A 56 10.48 -3.59 -6.63
N ALA A 57 10.75 -4.43 -5.63
CA ALA A 57 10.45 -5.87 -5.69
C ALA A 57 8.94 -6.14 -5.83
N THR A 58 8.11 -5.41 -5.10
CA THR A 58 6.65 -5.55 -5.15
C THR A 58 6.12 -5.16 -6.54
N TYR A 59 6.49 -3.99 -7.04
CA TYR A 59 6.02 -3.52 -8.34
C TYR A 59 6.57 -4.34 -9.50
N ASN A 60 7.79 -4.85 -9.40
CA ASN A 60 8.35 -5.79 -10.38
C ASN A 60 7.54 -7.10 -10.47
N ALA A 61 7.07 -7.62 -9.33
CA ALA A 61 6.23 -8.82 -9.33
C ALA A 61 4.92 -8.59 -10.11
N PHE A 62 4.30 -7.42 -9.96
CA PHE A 62 3.07 -7.08 -10.69
C PHE A 62 3.33 -6.63 -12.12
N ASP A 63 4.47 -6.03 -12.43
CA ASP A 63 4.92 -5.80 -13.80
C ASP A 63 5.03 -7.11 -14.58
N LEU A 64 5.57 -8.16 -13.96
CA LEU A 64 5.60 -9.49 -14.56
C LEU A 64 4.19 -10.04 -14.82
N VAL A 65 3.23 -9.84 -13.91
CA VAL A 65 1.82 -10.21 -14.13
C VAL A 65 1.25 -9.51 -15.35
N GLN A 66 1.48 -8.19 -15.49
CA GLN A 66 1.04 -7.43 -16.66
C GLN A 66 1.64 -7.99 -17.95
N ARG A 67 2.96 -8.24 -17.97
CA ARG A 67 3.66 -8.77 -19.14
C ARG A 67 3.17 -10.15 -19.55
N VAL A 68 2.94 -11.05 -18.60
CA VAL A 68 2.36 -12.37 -18.89
C VAL A 68 1.00 -12.24 -19.55
N TRP A 69 0.14 -11.32 -19.09
CA TRP A 69 -1.15 -11.11 -19.73
C TRP A 69 -1.05 -10.51 -21.13
N LEU A 70 -0.13 -9.57 -21.35
CA LEU A 70 0.17 -9.08 -22.70
C LEU A 70 0.68 -10.19 -23.62
N ASP A 71 1.50 -11.10 -23.10
CA ASP A 71 2.01 -12.26 -23.85
C ASP A 71 0.90 -13.27 -24.22
N THR A 72 -0.11 -13.42 -23.35
CA THR A 72 -1.37 -14.13 -23.65
C THR A 72 -2.35 -13.33 -24.52
N LYS A 73 -1.90 -12.23 -25.13
CA LYS A 73 -2.65 -11.36 -26.06
C LYS A 73 -3.88 -10.70 -25.44
N ARG A 74 -3.86 -10.45 -24.13
CA ARG A 74 -4.94 -9.77 -23.40
C ARG A 74 -4.66 -8.28 -23.31
N GLN A 75 -5.73 -7.48 -23.26
CA GLN A 75 -5.62 -6.11 -22.78
C GLN A 75 -5.49 -6.11 -21.26
N VAL A 76 -4.70 -5.20 -20.70
CA VAL A 76 -4.49 -5.07 -19.25
C VAL A 76 -5.00 -3.73 -18.77
N HIS A 77 -5.93 -3.76 -17.80
CA HIS A 77 -6.42 -2.60 -17.07
C HIS A 77 -5.80 -2.61 -15.68
N TYR A 78 -4.64 -1.97 -15.58
CA TYR A 78 -3.93 -1.79 -14.33
C TYR A 78 -4.30 -0.45 -13.66
N VAL A 79 -4.70 -0.50 -12.40
CA VAL A 79 -4.94 0.65 -11.54
C VAL A 79 -3.97 0.63 -10.37
N GLN A 80 -3.36 1.76 -10.07
CA GLN A 80 -2.54 1.96 -8.87
C GLN A 80 -2.90 3.30 -8.24
N ASN A 81 -3.02 3.33 -6.92
CA ASN A 81 -3.29 4.57 -6.19
C ASN A 81 -1.98 5.26 -5.75
N VAL A 82 -2.08 6.51 -5.31
CA VAL A 82 -1.07 7.17 -4.47
C VAL A 82 -1.76 7.58 -3.17
N THR A 83 -1.23 7.18 -2.02
CA THR A 83 -1.77 7.61 -0.72
C THR A 83 -1.16 8.98 -0.37
N ASP A 84 -1.49 9.99 -1.16
CA ASP A 84 -0.96 11.37 -1.09
C ASP A 84 -1.47 12.17 0.11
N VAL A 85 -2.25 11.56 1.00
CA VAL A 85 -2.63 12.10 2.31
C VAL A 85 -2.68 10.96 3.34
N ASP A 86 -1.80 11.01 4.34
CA ASP A 86 -1.71 9.99 5.41
C ASP A 86 -0.97 10.53 6.64
N ASP A 87 -1.18 9.92 7.82
CA ASP A 87 -0.55 10.37 9.07
C ASP A 87 1.00 10.42 8.97
N PRO A 88 1.72 9.39 8.45
CA PRO A 88 3.18 9.42 8.37
C PRO A 88 3.73 10.52 7.45
N LEU A 89 2.99 10.85 6.38
CA LEU A 89 3.31 11.95 5.47
C LEU A 89 3.21 13.30 6.19
N LEU A 90 2.08 13.52 6.89
CA LEU A 90 1.86 14.76 7.64
C LEU A 90 2.90 14.93 8.76
N GLU A 91 3.24 13.84 9.47
CA GLU A 91 4.28 13.85 10.49
C GLU A 91 5.67 14.13 9.91
N ARG A 92 5.98 13.64 8.71
CA ARG A 92 7.25 13.92 8.03
C ARG A 92 7.33 15.38 7.59
N ALA A 93 6.27 15.88 6.95
CA ALA A 93 6.18 17.28 6.53
C ALA A 93 6.39 18.24 7.72
N GLN A 94 5.70 17.99 8.84
CA GLN A 94 5.88 18.78 10.07
C GLN A 94 7.30 18.70 10.63
N ARG A 95 7.93 17.53 10.62
CA ARG A 95 9.31 17.36 11.11
C ARG A 95 10.33 18.13 10.28
N ASN A 96 10.13 18.18 8.97
CA ASN A 96 11.02 18.86 8.04
C ASN A 96 10.72 20.36 7.88
N GLY A 97 9.52 20.80 8.29
CA GLY A 97 9.03 22.15 7.99
C GLY A 97 8.55 22.33 6.56
N ASP A 98 8.20 21.22 5.88
CA ASP A 98 7.73 21.21 4.49
C ASP A 98 6.19 21.35 4.42
N ASP A 99 5.70 21.88 3.30
CA ASP A 99 4.30 21.68 2.93
C ASP A 99 4.07 20.20 2.52
N TRP A 100 3.01 19.59 3.04
CA TRP A 100 2.76 18.16 2.83
C TRP A 100 2.37 17.84 1.39
N THR A 101 1.73 18.77 0.66
CA THR A 101 1.40 18.57 -0.75
C THR A 101 2.68 18.61 -1.59
N ALA A 102 3.56 19.57 -1.33
CA ALA A 102 4.86 19.66 -2.00
C ALA A 102 5.75 18.44 -1.73
N LEU A 103 5.73 17.91 -0.49
CA LEU A 103 6.39 16.65 -0.14
C LEU A 103 5.83 15.49 -0.97
N ALA A 104 4.50 15.31 -0.98
CA ALA A 104 3.86 14.22 -1.71
C ALA A 104 4.13 14.29 -3.22
N GLU A 105 4.07 15.48 -3.81
CA GLU A 105 4.33 15.71 -5.24
C GLU A 105 5.77 15.37 -5.61
N ARG A 106 6.75 15.81 -4.82
CA ARG A 106 8.17 15.54 -5.05
C ARG A 106 8.49 14.05 -4.98
N GLU A 107 8.04 13.37 -3.92
CA GLU A 107 8.32 11.93 -3.75
C GLU A 107 7.55 11.09 -4.79
N THR A 108 6.36 11.52 -5.21
CA THR A 108 5.63 10.89 -6.33
C THR A 108 6.35 11.13 -7.67
N ALA A 109 6.98 12.28 -7.87
CA ALA A 109 7.84 12.52 -9.03
C ALA A 109 9.05 11.58 -9.05
N LEU A 110 9.76 11.46 -7.93
CA LEU A 110 10.88 10.54 -7.79
C LEU A 110 10.46 9.08 -8.03
N PHE A 111 9.33 8.65 -7.47
CA PHE A 111 8.78 7.32 -7.73
C PHE A 111 8.54 7.06 -9.21
N ARG A 112 8.01 8.04 -9.96
CA ARG A 112 7.80 7.90 -11.42
C ARG A 112 9.12 7.78 -12.18
N GLU A 113 10.16 8.52 -11.77
CA GLU A 113 11.50 8.40 -12.34
C GLU A 113 12.07 6.99 -12.09
N ASP A 114 11.94 6.47 -10.87
CA ASP A 114 12.38 5.11 -10.53
C ASP A 114 11.65 4.05 -11.34
N MET A 115 10.32 4.16 -11.47
CA MET A 115 9.54 3.20 -12.27
C MET A 115 9.89 3.27 -13.76
N THR A 116 10.21 4.46 -14.26
CA THR A 116 10.72 4.64 -15.63
C THR A 116 12.07 3.98 -15.80
N ALA A 117 13.02 4.23 -14.88
CA ALA A 117 14.37 3.67 -14.92
C ALA A 117 14.36 2.14 -14.85
N LEU A 118 13.43 1.57 -14.06
CA LEU A 118 13.21 0.13 -13.96
C LEU A 118 12.40 -0.46 -15.13
N ARG A 119 11.97 0.36 -16.10
CA ARG A 119 11.17 -0.04 -17.27
C ARG A 119 9.84 -0.71 -16.92
N MET A 120 9.26 -0.34 -15.78
CA MET A 120 7.97 -0.86 -15.33
C MET A 120 6.85 -0.36 -16.24
N LEU A 121 5.85 -1.21 -16.51
CA LEU A 121 4.67 -0.82 -17.26
C LEU A 121 3.75 0.05 -16.37
N PRO A 122 3.38 1.26 -16.83
CA PRO A 122 2.59 2.17 -16.04
C PRO A 122 1.15 1.67 -15.88
N PRO A 123 0.48 2.02 -14.77
CA PRO A 123 -0.95 1.83 -14.65
C PRO A 123 -1.70 2.65 -15.70
N ARG A 124 -2.80 2.09 -16.19
CA ARG A 124 -3.76 2.82 -17.03
C ARG A 124 -4.41 3.95 -16.23
N HIS A 125 -4.64 3.72 -14.94
CA HIS A 125 -5.16 4.74 -14.02
C HIS A 125 -4.25 4.87 -12.81
N TYR A 126 -3.65 6.04 -12.67
CA TYR A 126 -2.85 6.44 -11.52
C TYR A 126 -3.58 7.56 -10.78
N ILE A 127 -4.08 7.26 -9.58
CA ILE A 127 -5.07 8.11 -8.91
C ILE A 127 -4.64 8.41 -7.47
N GLY A 128 -4.56 9.69 -7.12
CA GLY A 128 -4.31 10.11 -5.74
C GLY A 128 -5.48 9.82 -4.81
N ALA A 129 -5.21 9.63 -3.52
CA ALA A 129 -6.23 9.50 -2.50
C ALA A 129 -7.04 10.80 -2.39
N VAL A 130 -6.39 11.96 -2.47
CA VAL A 130 -7.04 13.28 -2.51
C VAL A 130 -7.97 13.39 -3.72
N GLU A 131 -7.48 13.02 -4.91
CA GLU A 131 -8.26 13.00 -6.16
C GLU A 131 -9.50 12.08 -6.07
N SER A 132 -9.43 11.04 -5.24
CA SER A 132 -10.51 10.06 -5.08
C SER A 132 -11.60 10.46 -4.08
N ILE A 133 -11.40 11.52 -3.27
CA ILE A 133 -12.33 11.95 -2.22
C ILE A 133 -13.77 12.14 -2.73
N PRO A 134 -14.01 12.81 -3.88
CA PRO A 134 -15.38 13.01 -4.39
C PRO A 134 -16.12 11.70 -4.66
N GLY A 135 -15.41 10.61 -4.95
CA GLY A 135 -16.00 9.27 -5.10
C GLY A 135 -16.13 8.50 -3.79
N ILE A 136 -15.26 8.75 -2.81
CA ILE A 136 -15.28 8.08 -1.51
C ILE A 136 -16.44 8.59 -0.64
N VAL A 137 -16.72 9.89 -0.63
CA VAL A 137 -17.75 10.48 0.25
C VAL A 137 -19.14 9.86 0.01
N PRO A 138 -19.67 9.77 -1.23
CA PRO A 138 -20.97 9.15 -1.47
C PRO A 138 -21.01 7.66 -1.11
N LEU A 139 -19.88 6.95 -1.23
CA LEU A 139 -19.78 5.55 -0.82
C LEU A 139 -19.91 5.41 0.70
N VAL A 140 -19.25 6.28 1.46
CA VAL A 140 -19.35 6.31 2.93
C VAL A 140 -20.78 6.65 3.37
N GLU A 141 -21.43 7.62 2.72
CA GLU A 141 -22.83 7.95 2.97
C GLU A 141 -23.74 6.76 2.72
N ARG A 142 -23.58 6.07 1.58
CA ARG A 142 -24.33 4.85 1.29
C ARG A 142 -24.10 3.75 2.32
N LEU A 143 -22.87 3.58 2.82
CA LEU A 143 -22.59 2.61 3.90
C LEU A 143 -23.31 2.98 5.20
N ARG A 144 -23.44 4.28 5.52
CA ARG A 144 -24.22 4.73 6.67
C ARG A 144 -25.71 4.43 6.49
N ASP A 145 -26.26 4.71 5.31
CA ASP A 145 -27.67 4.47 5.00
C ASP A 145 -28.03 2.98 5.09
N LEU A 146 -27.08 2.10 4.77
CA LEU A 146 -27.22 0.65 4.90
C LEU A 146 -26.98 0.13 6.32
N GLY A 147 -26.66 0.99 7.29
CA GLY A 147 -26.32 0.61 8.66
C GLY A 147 -24.94 -0.06 8.81
N ALA A 148 -24.12 -0.05 7.75
CA ALA A 148 -22.78 -0.63 7.72
C ALA A 148 -21.71 0.34 8.23
N ALA A 149 -22.03 1.62 8.41
CA ALA A 149 -21.16 2.61 9.04
C ALA A 149 -21.89 3.42 10.11
N TYR A 150 -21.16 3.86 11.14
CA TYR A 150 -21.70 4.65 12.24
C TYR A 150 -20.77 5.80 12.61
N GLU A 151 -21.35 6.87 13.14
CA GLU A 151 -20.60 8.03 13.61
C GLU A 151 -20.26 7.87 15.10
N LEU A 152 -19.05 8.27 15.47
CA LEU A 152 -18.57 8.29 16.84
C LEU A 152 -17.67 9.51 17.03
N GLU A 153 -18.15 10.51 17.76
CA GLU A 153 -17.45 11.77 18.05
C GLU A 153 -16.90 12.47 16.78
N GLY A 154 -17.71 12.52 15.72
CA GLY A 154 -17.38 13.19 14.46
C GLY A 154 -16.48 12.39 13.50
N ASP A 155 -16.10 11.18 13.86
CA ASP A 155 -15.41 10.22 13.00
C ASP A 155 -16.42 9.16 12.52
N ILE A 156 -16.25 8.64 11.31
CA ILE A 156 -17.10 7.58 10.74
C ILE A 156 -16.33 6.26 10.79
N TYR A 157 -16.97 5.22 11.34
CA TYR A 157 -16.42 3.86 11.45
C TYR A 157 -17.26 2.89 10.63
N PHE A 158 -16.61 1.89 10.04
CA PHE A 158 -17.29 0.73 9.48
C PHE A 158 -17.62 -0.27 10.60
N SER A 159 -18.82 -0.87 10.54
CA SER A 159 -19.27 -1.90 11.46
C SER A 159 -18.88 -3.27 10.90
N VAL A 160 -17.88 -3.92 11.49
CA VAL A 160 -17.42 -5.25 11.07
C VAL A 160 -18.56 -6.28 11.04
N GLU A 161 -19.49 -6.23 12.00
CA GLU A 161 -20.70 -7.05 12.04
C GLU A 161 -21.59 -6.96 10.79
N SER A 162 -21.48 -5.87 10.01
CA SER A 162 -22.24 -5.72 8.76
C SER A 162 -21.71 -6.59 7.61
N ASP A 163 -20.52 -7.18 7.77
CA ASP A 163 -19.91 -8.10 6.81
C ASP A 163 -19.66 -9.48 7.47
N PRO A 164 -20.54 -10.46 7.27
CA PRO A 164 -20.37 -11.82 7.78
C PRO A 164 -19.10 -12.53 7.26
N SER A 165 -18.51 -12.03 6.18
CA SER A 165 -17.29 -12.58 5.58
C SER A 165 -16.01 -11.90 6.05
N PHE A 166 -16.11 -10.93 6.98
CA PHE A 166 -14.97 -10.17 7.46
C PHE A 166 -13.89 -11.11 8.03
N GLY A 167 -12.65 -10.88 7.60
CA GLY A 167 -11.49 -11.68 8.02
C GLY A 167 -11.19 -12.91 7.15
N SER A 168 -12.11 -13.33 6.28
CA SER A 168 -11.96 -14.50 5.40
C SER A 168 -10.67 -14.52 4.56
N VAL A 169 -10.20 -13.35 4.12
CA VAL A 169 -8.96 -13.21 3.34
C VAL A 169 -7.71 -13.39 4.21
N SER A 170 -7.73 -12.86 5.44
CA SER A 170 -6.55 -12.88 6.32
C SER A 170 -6.37 -14.22 7.02
N ARG A 171 -7.49 -14.91 7.31
CA ARG A 171 -7.58 -16.12 8.14
C ARG A 171 -7.00 -15.95 9.55
N LEU A 172 -6.95 -14.72 10.04
CA LEU A 172 -6.52 -14.40 11.38
C LEU A 172 -7.69 -14.53 12.35
N ASP A 173 -7.40 -14.83 13.62
CA ASP A 173 -8.38 -14.71 14.69
C ASP A 173 -8.52 -13.24 15.14
N ALA A 174 -9.54 -12.98 15.97
CA ALA A 174 -9.88 -11.63 16.41
C ALA A 174 -8.77 -10.96 17.23
N GLU A 175 -8.02 -11.72 18.03
CA GLU A 175 -6.95 -11.16 18.86
C GLU A 175 -5.74 -10.77 18.01
N ALA A 176 -5.35 -11.64 17.07
CA ALA A 176 -4.30 -11.34 16.10
C ALA A 176 -4.67 -10.12 15.24
N MET A 177 -5.93 -10.02 14.79
CA MET A 177 -6.41 -8.83 14.08
C MET A 177 -6.34 -7.56 14.94
N ARG A 178 -6.70 -7.64 16.22
CA ARG A 178 -6.67 -6.50 17.15
C ARG A 178 -5.25 -6.00 17.36
N LEU A 179 -4.30 -6.90 17.61
CA LEU A 179 -2.88 -6.57 17.79
C LEU A 179 -2.29 -5.94 16.52
N LEU A 180 -2.50 -6.56 15.36
CA LEU A 180 -1.99 -6.02 14.10
C LEU A 180 -2.67 -4.70 13.70
N SER A 181 -3.95 -4.51 14.06
CA SER A 181 -4.64 -3.23 13.86
C SER A 181 -3.94 -2.11 14.64
N ALA A 182 -3.61 -2.34 15.91
CA ALA A 182 -2.88 -1.35 16.73
C ALA A 182 -1.53 -0.95 16.11
N GLU A 183 -0.82 -1.90 15.51
CA GLU A 183 0.48 -1.65 14.88
C GLU A 183 0.39 -0.98 13.51
N ARG A 184 -0.73 -1.13 12.80
CA ARG A 184 -0.88 -0.75 11.37
C ARG A 184 -1.89 0.38 11.16
N GLY A 185 -1.91 1.34 12.09
CA GLY A 185 -2.69 2.58 11.98
C GLY A 185 -4.11 2.50 12.51
N GLY A 186 -4.55 1.36 13.05
CA GLY A 186 -5.82 1.23 13.75
C GLY A 186 -5.86 1.94 15.10
N ASP A 187 -7.06 2.15 15.61
CA ASP A 187 -7.32 2.76 16.93
C ASP A 187 -8.17 1.84 17.83
N PRO A 188 -7.69 0.62 18.16
CA PRO A 188 -8.47 -0.37 18.91
C PRO A 188 -8.94 0.14 20.27
N GLU A 189 -8.12 0.93 20.96
CA GLU A 189 -8.40 1.40 22.31
C GLU A 189 -9.30 2.65 22.36
N ARG A 190 -9.84 3.10 21.22
CA ARG A 190 -10.71 4.30 21.20
C ARG A 190 -12.06 3.99 21.86
N PRO A 191 -12.43 4.74 22.93
CA PRO A 191 -13.69 4.51 23.64
C PRO A 191 -14.92 4.67 22.74
N GLY A 192 -15.94 3.85 23.00
CA GLY A 192 -17.24 3.93 22.31
C GLY A 192 -17.31 3.22 20.95
N LYS A 193 -16.21 2.63 20.46
CA LYS A 193 -16.23 1.83 19.23
C LYS A 193 -17.01 0.54 19.45
N LYS A 194 -17.84 0.17 18.46
CA LYS A 194 -18.51 -1.14 18.42
C LYS A 194 -17.52 -2.30 18.27
N HIS A 195 -16.44 -2.09 17.52
CA HIS A 195 -15.37 -3.08 17.33
C HIS A 195 -14.00 -2.44 17.32
N LEU A 196 -13.02 -3.15 17.88
CA LEU A 196 -11.66 -2.67 18.07
C LEU A 196 -10.81 -2.68 16.79
N LEU A 197 -11.31 -3.24 15.67
CA LEU A 197 -10.44 -3.59 14.54
C LEU A 197 -10.16 -2.46 13.54
N LEU A 198 -11.09 -1.51 13.35
CA LEU A 198 -11.00 -0.56 12.24
C LEU A 198 -10.75 0.86 12.70
N ARG A 199 -9.88 1.58 11.98
CA ARG A 199 -9.66 3.01 12.16
C ARG A 199 -10.88 3.82 11.68
N GLY A 200 -11.20 4.89 12.39
CA GLY A 200 -12.20 5.86 11.93
C GLY A 200 -11.67 6.74 10.81
N VAL A 201 -12.57 7.16 9.93
CA VAL A 201 -12.29 8.17 8.91
C VAL A 201 -12.96 9.47 9.32
N ARG A 202 -12.19 10.57 9.33
CA ARG A 202 -12.73 11.92 9.49
C ARG A 202 -13.13 12.49 8.14
N PRO A 203 -14.37 12.96 7.96
CA PRO A 203 -14.74 13.70 6.77
C PRO A 203 -13.83 14.92 6.55
N LEU A 204 -13.31 15.10 5.34
CA LEU A 204 -12.40 16.21 5.00
C LEU A 204 -12.99 17.60 5.23
N LEU A 205 -14.32 17.73 5.27
CA LEU A 205 -15.01 18.98 5.62
C LEU A 205 -14.65 19.52 7.02
N ARG A 206 -13.93 18.75 7.85
CA ARG A 206 -13.46 19.13 9.19
C ARG A 206 -11.93 19.09 9.35
N VAL A 207 -11.18 18.83 8.27
CA VAL A 207 -9.71 18.88 8.27
C VAL A 207 -9.28 20.34 8.34
N GLY A 208 -8.77 20.77 9.49
CA GLY A 208 -8.47 22.17 9.81
C GLY A 208 -8.84 22.56 11.24
N GLN A 209 -9.71 21.79 11.92
CA GLN A 209 -9.85 21.90 13.38
C GLN A 209 -8.72 21.13 14.07
N PRO A 210 -8.12 21.67 15.15
CA PRO A 210 -7.00 21.03 15.81
C PRO A 210 -7.39 19.62 16.23
N ALA A 211 -6.63 18.63 15.75
CA ALA A 211 -6.69 17.29 16.29
C ALA A 211 -6.42 17.40 17.79
N ARG A 212 -7.42 17.14 18.64
CA ARG A 212 -7.15 16.95 20.08
C ARG A 212 -6.08 15.88 20.17
N ARG A 213 -4.91 16.23 20.75
CA ARG A 213 -3.75 15.33 20.90
C ARG A 213 -4.25 13.95 21.35
N ARG A 214 -4.20 12.97 20.44
CA ARG A 214 -4.55 11.58 20.77
C ARG A 214 -3.31 10.92 21.37
N GLY A 215 -3.50 10.31 22.55
CA GLY A 215 -2.44 9.83 23.45
C GLY A 215 -1.62 8.63 22.96
N HIS A 216 -1.00 8.71 21.78
CA HIS A 216 -0.01 7.71 21.33
C HIS A 216 1.29 7.73 22.16
N ALA A 217 1.52 8.75 22.99
CA ALA A 217 2.71 8.85 23.83
C ALA A 217 2.68 7.99 25.11
N ALA A 218 1.55 7.38 25.47
CA ALA A 218 1.43 6.63 26.74
C ALA A 218 1.77 5.14 26.62
N ALA A 219 1.54 4.50 25.46
CA ALA A 219 1.75 3.06 25.29
C ALA A 219 3.24 2.68 25.17
N VAL A 220 4.06 3.53 24.55
CA VAL A 220 5.51 3.26 24.37
C VAL A 220 6.32 3.62 25.63
N ARG A 221 5.79 4.47 26.53
CA ARG A 221 6.47 4.88 27.77
C ARG A 221 6.39 3.87 28.92
N ARG A 222 5.45 2.91 28.89
CA ARG A 222 5.35 1.88 29.94
C ARG A 222 6.30 0.69 29.76
N ALA A 223 6.89 0.51 28.58
CA ALA A 223 7.84 -0.59 28.31
C ALA A 223 9.31 -0.26 28.65
N ARG A 224 9.63 0.93 29.17
CA ARG A 224 11.01 1.38 29.46
C ARG A 224 11.34 1.63 30.93
N ARG A 225 10.58 1.07 31.87
CA ARG A 225 10.95 1.09 33.31
C ARG A 225 11.35 -0.31 33.79
N ARG A 226 12.56 -0.74 33.44
CA ARG A 226 13.36 -1.61 34.32
C ARG A 226 14.35 -0.72 35.07
N PRO A 227 14.38 -0.71 36.41
CA PRO A 227 15.40 0.01 37.15
C PRO A 227 16.71 -0.81 37.15
N GLY A 228 17.84 -0.19 36.77
CA GLY A 228 19.17 -0.74 37.01
C GLY A 228 20.02 -1.15 35.79
N ALA A 229 20.16 -0.29 34.77
CA ALA A 229 21.21 -0.46 33.76
C ALA A 229 22.11 0.79 33.70
N PRO A 230 23.45 0.64 33.65
CA PRO A 230 24.38 1.76 33.69
C PRO A 230 24.32 2.61 32.41
N ARG A 231 24.57 3.92 32.55
CA ARG A 231 24.64 4.87 31.44
C ARG A 231 25.78 4.48 30.51
N GLN A 232 25.49 4.27 29.23
CA GLN A 232 26.51 4.19 28.19
C GLN A 232 26.79 5.61 27.70
N GLU A 233 28.05 6.02 27.78
CA GLU A 233 28.56 7.27 27.21
C GLU A 233 28.59 7.18 25.68
N GLU A 234 28.19 8.27 25.03
CA GLU A 234 28.11 8.43 23.58
C GLU A 234 29.51 8.75 23.04
N PRO A 235 30.02 8.08 21.98
CA PRO A 235 31.32 8.40 21.43
C PRO A 235 31.30 9.75 20.70
N PRO A 236 32.39 10.54 20.74
CA PRO A 236 32.43 11.84 20.10
C PRO A 236 32.37 11.73 18.57
N ARG A 237 31.69 12.70 17.95
CA ARG A 237 31.56 12.82 16.48
C ARG A 237 32.93 13.11 15.86
N PRO A 238 33.27 12.50 14.70
CA PRO A 238 34.50 12.87 14.00
C PRO A 238 34.35 14.23 13.31
N ASP A 239 35.36 15.07 13.50
CA ASP A 239 35.50 16.39 12.88
C ASP A 239 35.62 16.29 11.35
N ALA A 240 35.11 17.32 10.68
CA ALA A 240 35.17 17.47 9.23
C ALA A 240 36.62 17.68 8.77
N VAL A 241 37.09 16.83 7.84
CA VAL A 241 38.36 17.02 7.14
C VAL A 241 38.05 17.48 5.72
N ASP A 242 38.36 18.75 5.44
CA ASP A 242 38.42 19.32 4.10
C ASP A 242 39.62 18.73 3.33
N GLY A 243 39.35 18.12 2.18
CA GLY A 243 40.36 17.63 1.24
C GLY A 243 39.88 17.75 -0.21
N PRO A 244 40.77 18.10 -1.17
CA PRO A 244 40.37 18.43 -2.55
C PRO A 244 39.98 17.19 -3.38
N PRO A 245 39.21 17.36 -4.47
CA PRO A 245 38.51 16.26 -5.13
C PRO A 245 39.47 15.37 -5.93
N GLN A 246 39.49 14.07 -5.60
CA GLN A 246 40.22 13.07 -6.39
C GLN A 246 39.43 12.64 -7.63
N ARG A 247 40.10 12.59 -8.78
CA ARG A 247 39.58 12.19 -10.09
C ARG A 247 39.27 10.69 -10.13
N ARG A 248 38.13 10.32 -10.70
CA ARG A 248 37.70 8.92 -10.93
C ARG A 248 38.52 8.25 -12.04
N PRO A 249 38.98 6.99 -11.89
CA PRO A 249 39.48 6.21 -13.02
C PRO A 249 38.33 5.48 -13.75
N ALA A 250 38.52 5.29 -15.06
CA ALA A 250 37.57 4.68 -15.99
C ALA A 250 37.37 3.18 -15.76
N LEU A 251 36.13 2.72 -15.95
CA LEU A 251 35.72 1.30 -15.83
C LEU A 251 36.19 0.49 -17.04
N GLY A 252 37.10 -0.47 -16.80
CA GLY A 252 37.43 -1.55 -17.73
C GLY A 252 36.42 -2.70 -17.68
N ARG A 253 36.22 -3.37 -18.81
CA ARG A 253 35.28 -4.50 -19.01
C ARG A 253 35.65 -5.75 -18.19
N PRO A 254 34.68 -6.53 -17.67
CA PRO A 254 34.98 -7.82 -17.03
C PRO A 254 34.92 -8.99 -18.03
N GLY A 255 35.89 -9.90 -17.92
CA GLY A 255 35.87 -11.24 -18.50
C GLY A 255 35.27 -12.28 -17.54
N PRO A 256 35.06 -13.54 -17.97
CA PRO A 256 34.17 -14.48 -17.29
C PRO A 256 34.90 -15.48 -16.38
N SER A 257 34.32 -15.77 -15.21
CA SER A 257 34.46 -17.06 -14.52
C SER A 257 33.46 -17.20 -13.35
N ALA A 258 32.82 -18.37 -13.29
CA ALA A 258 31.98 -18.90 -12.21
C ALA A 258 32.81 -19.92 -11.36
N PRO A 259 32.25 -20.71 -10.41
CA PRO A 259 31.09 -20.53 -9.53
C PRO A 259 31.46 -20.70 -8.02
N GLY A 260 30.59 -20.31 -7.09
CA GLY A 260 30.78 -20.61 -5.66
C GLY A 260 29.53 -20.30 -4.83
N ALA A 261 28.94 -21.34 -4.26
CA ALA A 261 27.71 -21.31 -3.48
C ALA A 261 27.91 -20.69 -2.08
N ALA A 262 26.90 -19.95 -1.60
CA ALA A 262 26.52 -19.95 -0.19
C ALA A 262 25.11 -19.34 -0.06
N ALA A 263 24.16 -20.20 0.31
CA ALA A 263 22.81 -19.82 0.66
C ALA A 263 22.79 -19.08 2.00
N GLY A 264 22.22 -17.88 2.01
CA GLY A 264 21.86 -17.12 3.21
C GLY A 264 20.42 -16.66 3.08
N SER A 265 19.52 -17.25 3.87
CA SER A 265 18.09 -16.97 3.86
C SER A 265 17.79 -15.54 4.32
N LEU A 266 17.23 -14.72 3.44
CA LEU A 266 16.64 -13.43 3.77
C LEU A 266 15.14 -13.58 4.08
N PRO A 267 14.58 -12.80 5.03
CA PRO A 267 13.20 -12.92 5.44
C PRO A 267 12.24 -12.51 4.31
N ARG A 268 11.30 -13.40 3.98
CA ARG A 268 10.22 -13.17 3.02
C ARG A 268 9.29 -12.06 3.51
N ALA A 269 9.40 -10.87 2.94
CA ALA A 269 8.33 -9.89 2.96
C ALA A 269 7.22 -10.36 2.01
N VAL A 270 6.16 -10.96 2.57
CA VAL A 270 4.98 -11.39 1.79
C VAL A 270 4.07 -10.17 1.60
N ALA A 271 4.21 -9.51 0.45
CA ALA A 271 3.22 -8.55 -0.03
C ALA A 271 1.94 -9.33 -0.40
N ARG A 272 0.87 -9.14 0.38
CA ARG A 272 -0.44 -9.78 0.18
C ARG A 272 -1.30 -8.87 -0.69
N HIS A 273 -1.54 -9.24 -1.95
CA HIS A 273 -2.45 -8.50 -2.82
C HIS A 273 -3.39 -9.43 -3.56
N ARG A 274 -4.63 -8.97 -3.73
CA ARG A 274 -5.71 -9.66 -4.43
C ARG A 274 -5.69 -9.26 -5.89
N VAL A 275 -5.47 -10.22 -6.79
CA VAL A 275 -5.83 -10.06 -8.20
C VAL A 275 -7.30 -10.49 -8.32
N THR A 276 -8.22 -9.55 -8.49
CA THR A 276 -9.63 -9.87 -8.78
C THR A 276 -9.92 -9.76 -10.26
N ALA A 277 -10.31 -10.88 -10.89
CA ALA A 277 -11.11 -10.84 -12.10
C ALA A 277 -12.56 -10.54 -11.69
N ALA A 278 -13.01 -9.29 -11.87
CA ALA A 278 -14.42 -8.94 -11.68
C ALA A 278 -15.26 -9.50 -12.85
N PRO A 279 -16.37 -10.21 -12.60
CA PRO A 279 -17.28 -10.64 -13.66
C PRO A 279 -18.05 -9.45 -14.25
N PRO A 280 -18.55 -9.54 -15.49
CA PRO A 280 -19.33 -8.47 -16.10
C PRO A 280 -20.80 -8.54 -15.62
N GLY A 281 -21.35 -7.40 -15.22
CA GLY A 281 -22.79 -7.13 -15.21
C GLY A 281 -23.64 -7.92 -14.20
N ALA A 282 -23.93 -7.31 -13.06
CA ALA A 282 -25.17 -7.57 -12.32
C ALA A 282 -25.79 -6.22 -11.91
N SER A 283 -26.46 -5.59 -12.87
CA SER A 283 -27.57 -4.68 -12.58
C SER A 283 -28.83 -5.52 -12.55
N VAL A 284 -29.50 -5.66 -11.40
CA VAL A 284 -30.96 -5.63 -11.31
C VAL A 284 -31.36 -5.15 -9.92
N CYS A 285 -31.99 -3.97 -9.90
CA CYS A 285 -32.88 -3.47 -8.87
C CYS A 285 -34.23 -4.21 -8.93
N GLY A 286 -34.83 -4.60 -7.79
CA GLY A 286 -36.25 -5.01 -7.81
C GLY A 286 -36.81 -5.87 -6.66
N HIS A 287 -37.33 -5.19 -5.63
CA HIS A 287 -38.63 -5.43 -4.97
C HIS A 287 -39.01 -6.76 -4.25
N LYS A 288 -39.26 -6.60 -2.93
CA LYS A 288 -40.36 -7.12 -2.06
C LYS A 288 -41.19 -8.34 -2.49
N ARG A 289 -41.33 -9.30 -1.56
CA ARG A 289 -42.57 -9.93 -1.00
C ARG A 289 -42.17 -10.82 0.20
N ARG A 290 -42.45 -10.45 1.46
CA ARG A 290 -43.61 -10.81 2.34
C ARG A 290 -44.01 -12.30 2.43
N ASN A 291 -44.02 -12.79 3.68
CA ASN A 291 -44.79 -13.92 4.28
C ASN A 291 -44.51 -15.32 3.70
N ARG A 292 -44.32 -16.40 4.45
CA ARG A 292 -44.56 -16.80 5.85
C ARG A 292 -43.37 -17.61 6.36
#